data_AF-A0A832TT33-F1
#
_entry.id   AF-A0A832TT33-F1
#
_cell.length_a   1.000
_cell.length_b   1.000
_cell.length_c   1.000
_cell.angle_alpha   90.00
_cell.angle_beta   90.00
_cell.angle_gamma   90.00
#
_symmetry.space_group_name_H-M   'P 1'
#
loop_
_entity.id
_entity.type
_entity.pdbx_description
1 polymer ?
#
loop_
_entity_poly.entity_id
_entity_poly.type
_entity_poly.pdbx_seq_one_letter_code
_entity_poly.pdbx_strand_id
1 'polypeptide(L)'
;MTNDTTRDWNNEEDDNYEGADPELQDLPLPKTDSMLYLILNSLNQNIANFNAYLKFKNYISEDSLNSELLKRSMGIHRDFSALFLHTKEELVFIYPELLEKAERILFKGDVGTDFIKYTCKMSKIIDDYKNVLYREGYLPDFKRQLMLTDI
;
A
#
# COMPACT_ATOMS: atom_id res chain seq x y z
N MET A 1 56.37 18.20 -43.26
CA MET A 1 55.11 18.96 -43.21
C MET A 1 54.16 18.14 -42.35
N THR A 2 54.26 18.23 -41.01
CA THR A 2 53.47 19.11 -40.13
C THR A 2 51.95 18.89 -40.28
N ASN A 3 51.36 18.14 -39.36
CA ASN A 3 50.50 18.71 -38.31
C ASN A 3 50.19 17.67 -37.23
N ASP A 4 50.66 17.95 -36.02
CA ASP A 4 50.08 17.49 -34.75
C ASP A 4 48.57 17.80 -34.71
N THR A 5 47.77 16.92 -34.12
CA THR A 5 46.98 17.29 -32.93
C THR A 5 46.48 16.03 -32.20
N THR A 6 46.94 15.88 -30.97
CA THR A 6 46.31 15.14 -29.87
C THR A 6 44.80 15.29 -29.85
N ARG A 7 44.06 14.18 -29.71
CA ARG A 7 42.66 14.23 -29.27
C ARG A 7 42.47 13.25 -28.12
N ASP A 8 42.56 13.85 -26.94
CA ASP A 8 42.15 13.36 -25.63
C ASP A 8 40.81 12.62 -25.73
N TRP A 9 40.76 11.40 -25.21
CA TRP A 9 39.51 10.73 -24.88
C TRP A 9 39.04 11.26 -23.52
N ASN A 10 38.44 12.44 -23.52
CA ASN A 10 37.53 12.82 -22.44
C ASN A 10 36.22 12.06 -22.68
N ASN A 11 36.12 10.87 -22.09
CA ASN A 11 34.80 10.31 -21.76
C ASN A 11 34.22 11.17 -20.64
N GLU A 12 33.62 12.30 -21.02
CA GLU A 12 32.53 12.87 -20.25
C GLU A 12 31.35 11.90 -20.43
N GLU A 13 31.17 11.00 -19.46
CA GLU A 13 29.96 10.19 -19.36
C GLU A 13 28.80 11.14 -19.04
N ASP A 14 28.15 11.55 -20.14
CA ASP A 14 26.76 11.97 -20.31
C ASP A 14 25.90 11.94 -19.03
N ASP A 15 25.95 13.02 -18.27
CA ASP A 15 25.10 13.35 -17.11
C ASP A 15 23.66 13.75 -17.54
N ASN A 16 23.06 13.00 -18.48
CA ASN A 16 21.68 13.21 -18.91
C ASN A 16 20.86 11.92 -18.80
N TYR A 17 20.89 11.29 -17.62
CA TYR A 17 19.75 10.48 -17.21
C TYR A 17 18.58 11.42 -16.88
N GLU A 18 17.86 11.86 -17.91
CA GLU A 18 16.46 12.26 -17.77
C GLU A 18 15.72 11.01 -17.31
N GLY A 19 15.71 10.80 -15.99
CA GLY A 19 14.91 9.74 -15.39
C GLY A 19 13.53 9.85 -15.99
N ALA A 20 13.09 8.79 -16.68
CA ALA A 20 11.74 8.70 -17.18
C ALA A 20 10.85 8.99 -15.97
N ASP A 21 10.25 10.17 -15.93
CA ASP A 21 9.29 10.56 -14.90
C ASP A 21 8.18 9.53 -15.09
N PRO A 22 8.10 8.48 -14.25
CA PRO A 22 6.96 7.62 -14.31
C PRO A 22 5.92 8.49 -13.62
N GLU A 23 5.29 9.38 -14.37
CA GLU A 23 3.89 9.65 -14.17
C GLU A 23 3.25 8.27 -14.21
N LEU A 24 3.23 7.62 -13.04
CA LEU A 24 2.42 6.47 -12.73
C LEU A 24 1.04 6.93 -13.14
N GLN A 25 0.63 6.54 -14.33
CA GLN A 25 -0.69 6.88 -14.83
C GLN A 25 -1.63 6.44 -13.73
N ASP A 26 -2.31 7.40 -13.13
CA ASP A 26 -3.37 7.12 -12.17
C ASP A 26 -4.31 6.17 -12.89
N LEU A 27 -4.29 4.90 -12.47
CA LEU A 27 -5.17 3.90 -13.03
C LEU A 27 -6.58 4.47 -12.88
N PRO A 28 -7.33 4.68 -13.98
CA PRO A 28 -8.59 5.38 -13.90
C PRO A 28 -9.49 4.64 -12.93
N LEU A 29 -9.83 5.33 -11.84
CA LEU A 29 -10.66 4.77 -10.78
C LEU A 29 -11.96 4.28 -11.39
N PRO A 30 -12.42 3.05 -11.09
CA PRO A 30 -13.76 2.65 -11.46
C PRO A 30 -14.73 3.64 -10.82
N LYS A 31 -15.44 4.42 -11.65
CA LYS A 31 -16.53 5.30 -11.20
C LYS A 31 -17.62 4.40 -10.61
N THR A 32 -17.56 4.22 -9.30
CA THR A 32 -18.50 3.39 -8.55
C THR A 32 -18.90 4.17 -7.31
N ASP A 33 -20.21 4.39 -7.15
CA ASP A 33 -20.81 5.05 -5.97
C ASP A 33 -20.78 4.16 -4.72
N SER A 34 -20.06 3.03 -4.76
CA SER A 34 -20.00 2.08 -3.68
C SER A 34 -18.93 2.48 -2.68
N MET A 35 -19.39 2.87 -1.48
CA MET A 35 -18.55 3.22 -0.33
C MET A 35 -17.47 2.16 -0.05
N LEU A 36 -17.79 0.87 -0.23
CA LEU A 36 -16.83 -0.23 -0.06
C LEU A 36 -15.64 -0.12 -1.01
N TYR A 37 -15.87 0.21 -2.28
CA TYR A 37 -14.80 0.39 -3.26
C TYR A 37 -13.90 1.57 -2.91
N LEU A 38 -14.49 2.68 -2.46
CA LEU A 38 -13.71 3.85 -2.00
C LEU A 38 -12.83 3.52 -0.79
N ILE A 39 -13.39 2.82 0.20
CA ILE A 39 -12.66 2.36 1.38
C ILE A 39 -11.49 1.46 0.97
N LEU A 40 -11.75 0.44 0.15
CA LEU A 40 -10.73 -0.53 -0.28
C LEU A 40 -9.62 0.11 -1.11
N ASN A 41 -9.98 1.06 -1.98
CA ASN A 41 -9.00 1.78 -2.77
C ASN A 41 -8.07 2.61 -1.88
N SER A 42 -8.63 3.38 -0.94
CA SER A 42 -7.83 4.17 0.00
C SER A 42 -6.95 3.27 0.89
N LEU A 43 -7.49 2.15 1.34
CA LEU A 43 -6.78 1.15 2.13
C LEU A 43 -5.60 0.57 1.36
N ASN A 44 -5.80 0.13 0.12
CA ASN A 44 -4.74 -0.42 -0.72
C ASN A 44 -3.65 0.60 -1.00
N GLN A 45 -4.02 1.84 -1.32
CA GLN A 45 -3.05 2.92 -1.56
C GLN A 45 -2.21 3.19 -0.30
N ASN A 46 -2.83 3.25 0.88
CA ASN A 46 -2.10 3.44 2.13
C ASN A 46 -1.16 2.27 2.46
N ILE A 47 -1.58 1.02 2.22
CA ILE A 47 -0.73 -0.18 2.39
C ILE A 47 0.46 -0.15 1.42
N ALA A 48 0.21 0.11 0.14
CA ALA A 48 1.25 0.17 -0.87
C ALA A 48 2.29 1.24 -0.54
N ASN A 49 1.83 2.45 -0.20
CA ASN A 49 2.71 3.55 0.20
C ASN A 49 3.49 3.21 1.47
N PHE A 50 2.84 2.66 2.49
CA PHE A 50 3.52 2.25 3.72
C PHE A 50 4.66 1.26 3.44
N ASN A 51 4.41 0.25 2.61
CA ASN A 51 5.43 -0.71 2.20
C ASN A 51 6.56 -0.07 1.38
N ALA A 52 6.25 0.88 0.50
CA ALA A 52 7.24 1.63 -0.25
C ALA A 52 8.17 2.44 0.68
N TYR A 53 7.61 3.17 1.64
CA TYR A 53 8.39 3.91 2.65
C TYR A 53 9.28 2.97 3.46
N LEU A 54 8.80 1.79 3.85
CA LEU A 54 9.65 0.79 4.53
C LEU A 54 10.78 0.27 3.64
N LYS A 55 10.52 0.05 2.36
CA LYS A 55 11.52 -0.45 1.39
C LYS A 55 12.62 0.58 1.14
N PHE A 56 12.25 1.86 1.03
CA PHE A 56 13.17 2.95 0.69
C PHE A 56 13.65 3.77 1.90
N LYS A 57 13.41 3.29 3.12
CA LYS A 57 13.72 4.01 4.38
C LYS A 57 15.14 4.55 4.49
N ASN A 58 16.13 3.89 3.89
CA ASN A 58 17.54 4.29 3.94
C ASN A 58 17.85 5.52 3.06
N TYR A 59 16.93 5.90 2.18
CA TYR A 59 17.07 7.02 1.24
C TYR A 59 16.24 8.24 1.64
N ILE A 60 15.54 8.18 2.76
CA ILE A 60 14.60 9.20 3.23
C ILE A 60 15.06 9.69 4.60
N SER A 61 14.93 10.99 4.87
CA SER A 61 15.24 11.53 6.19
C SER A 61 14.31 10.92 7.25
N GLU A 62 14.86 10.70 8.45
CA GLU A 62 14.14 10.02 9.53
C GLU A 62 12.83 10.73 9.91
N ASP A 63 12.84 12.06 9.99
CA ASP A 63 11.63 12.86 10.32
C ASP A 63 10.54 12.72 9.25
N SER A 64 10.92 12.78 7.97
CA SER A 64 9.99 12.61 6.85
C SER A 64 9.41 11.19 6.81
N LEU A 65 10.29 10.19 6.99
CA LEU A 65 9.91 8.79 7.04
C LEU A 65 8.92 8.52 8.18
N ASN A 66 9.22 8.99 9.40
CA ASN A 66 8.37 8.76 10.57
C ASN A 66 7.00 9.39 10.41
N SER A 67 6.94 10.63 9.88
CA SER A 67 5.68 11.32 9.62
C SER A 67 4.82 10.58 8.60
N GLU A 68 5.40 10.17 7.46
CA GLU A 68 4.67 9.45 6.43
C GLU A 68 4.24 8.06 6.88
N LEU A 69 5.12 7.28 7.54
CA LEU A 69 4.76 5.97 8.08
C LEU A 69 3.62 6.08 9.10
N LEU A 70 3.64 7.08 9.98
CA LEU A 70 2.55 7.32 10.94
C LEU A 70 1.24 7.68 10.22
N LYS A 71 1.29 8.61 9.27
CA LYS A 71 0.13 9.02 8.46
C LYS A 71 -0.50 7.85 7.73
N ARG A 72 0.31 7.01 7.06
CA ARG A 72 -0.20 5.83 6.36
C ARG A 72 -0.72 4.78 7.33
N SER A 73 -0.05 4.56 8.46
CA SER A 73 -0.54 3.64 9.51
C SER A 73 -1.91 4.04 10.05
N MET A 74 -2.13 5.33 10.32
CA MET A 74 -3.43 5.84 10.75
C MET A 74 -4.49 5.70 9.64
N GLY A 75 -4.11 5.96 8.39
CA GLY A 75 -5.00 5.75 7.23
C GLY A 75 -5.44 4.29 7.10
N ILE A 76 -4.50 3.34 7.21
CA ILE A 76 -4.77 1.89 7.18
C ILE A 76 -5.73 1.51 8.30
N HIS A 77 -5.47 1.96 9.53
CA HIS A 77 -6.33 1.66 10.69
C HIS A 77 -7.76 2.19 10.48
N ARG A 78 -7.90 3.45 10.05
CA ARG A 78 -9.18 4.09 9.77
C ARG A 78 -9.97 3.33 8.70
N ASP A 79 -9.34 3.07 7.57
CA ASP A 79 -10.01 2.47 6.42
C ASP A 79 -10.35 0.99 6.69
N PHE A 80 -9.48 0.27 7.41
CA PHE A 80 -9.79 -1.08 7.83
C PHE A 80 -10.93 -1.12 8.86
N SER A 81 -10.97 -0.18 9.80
CA SER A 81 -12.09 -0.06 10.74
C SER A 81 -13.42 0.20 10.01
N ALA A 82 -13.41 1.06 8.99
CA ALA A 82 -14.58 1.35 8.18
C ALA A 82 -15.04 0.12 7.38
N LEU A 83 -14.11 -0.57 6.71
CA LEU A 83 -14.38 -1.82 5.98
C LEU A 83 -14.98 -2.87 6.91
N PHE A 84 -14.35 -3.07 8.07
CA PHE A 84 -14.80 -4.01 9.08
C PHE A 84 -16.22 -3.69 9.54
N LEU A 85 -16.53 -2.42 9.86
CA LEU A 85 -17.86 -2.03 10.30
C LEU A 85 -18.94 -2.30 9.23
N HIS A 86 -18.61 -2.07 7.95
CA HIS A 86 -19.58 -2.22 6.85
C HIS A 86 -19.85 -3.69 6.49
N THR A 87 -18.95 -4.60 6.83
CA THR A 87 -19.01 -6.01 6.37
C THR A 87 -19.05 -7.01 7.53
N LYS A 88 -18.96 -6.54 8.78
CA LYS A 88 -18.94 -7.40 9.97
C LYS A 88 -20.17 -8.28 10.06
N GLU A 89 -21.37 -7.71 9.98
CA GLU A 89 -22.64 -8.42 10.23
C GLU A 89 -22.80 -9.62 9.29
N GLU A 90 -22.41 -9.42 8.05
CA GLU A 90 -22.41 -10.40 6.98
C GLU A 90 -21.39 -11.52 7.20
N LEU A 91 -20.23 -11.19 7.75
CA LEU A 91 -19.14 -12.15 7.98
C LEU A 91 -19.24 -12.93 9.30
N VAL A 92 -20.12 -12.53 10.23
CA VAL A 92 -20.28 -13.19 11.56
C VAL A 92 -20.53 -14.69 11.41
N PHE A 93 -21.33 -15.07 10.42
CA PHE A 93 -21.73 -16.46 10.20
C PHE A 93 -20.76 -17.25 9.33
N ILE A 94 -19.82 -16.58 8.66
CA ILE A 94 -18.99 -17.16 7.61
C ILE A 94 -17.56 -17.40 8.12
N TYR A 95 -16.99 -16.45 8.87
CA TYR A 95 -15.59 -16.52 9.32
C TYR A 95 -15.37 -15.90 10.72
N PRO A 96 -15.96 -16.49 11.78
CA PRO A 96 -15.92 -15.93 13.14
C PRO A 96 -14.49 -15.79 13.70
N GLU A 97 -13.59 -16.71 13.41
CA GLU A 97 -12.19 -16.63 13.87
C GLU A 97 -11.43 -15.44 13.27
N LEU A 98 -11.69 -15.12 12.00
CA LEU A 98 -11.05 -13.99 11.33
C LEU A 98 -11.59 -12.66 11.89
N LEU A 99 -12.89 -12.60 12.18
CA LEU A 99 -13.50 -11.46 12.85
C LEU A 99 -12.91 -11.21 14.23
N GLU A 100 -12.74 -12.25 15.06
CA GLU A 100 -12.13 -12.09 16.38
C GLU A 100 -10.70 -11.54 16.28
N LYS A 101 -9.91 -12.07 15.32
CA LYS A 101 -8.56 -11.57 15.06
C LYS A 101 -8.56 -10.11 14.60
N ALA A 102 -9.49 -9.74 13.71
CA ALA A 102 -9.65 -8.37 13.21
C ALA A 102 -10.04 -7.41 14.35
N GLU A 103 -11.02 -7.77 15.19
CA GLU A 103 -11.43 -6.95 16.33
C GLU A 103 -10.30 -6.76 17.34
N ARG A 104 -9.56 -7.83 17.63
CA ARG A 104 -8.40 -7.75 18.52
C ARG A 104 -7.35 -6.80 17.96
N ILE A 105 -7.05 -6.90 16.67
CA ILE A 105 -6.10 -6.00 16.00
C ILE A 105 -6.63 -4.58 15.89
N LEU A 106 -7.94 -4.34 15.74
CA LEU A 106 -8.46 -2.97 15.57
C LEU A 106 -8.62 -2.24 16.91
N PHE A 107 -9.06 -2.95 17.95
CA PHE A 107 -9.61 -2.32 19.15
C PHE A 107 -8.96 -2.76 20.47
N LYS A 108 -8.28 -3.91 20.51
CA LYS A 108 -7.65 -4.42 21.75
C LYS A 108 -6.14 -4.16 21.79
N GLY A 109 -5.71 -3.03 21.22
CA GLY A 109 -4.29 -2.71 20.99
C GLY A 109 -3.41 -2.88 22.23
N ASP A 110 -2.15 -3.25 22.00
CA ASP A 110 -1.13 -3.36 23.04
C ASP A 110 -0.34 -2.04 23.16
N VAL A 111 -0.46 -1.38 24.31
CA VAL A 111 0.28 -0.16 24.62
C VAL A 111 1.80 -0.41 24.54
N GLY A 112 2.52 0.49 23.87
CA GLY A 112 3.98 0.38 23.72
C GLY A 112 4.43 -0.52 22.56
N THR A 113 3.50 -1.03 21.75
CA THR A 113 3.85 -1.75 20.52
C THR A 113 4.39 -0.78 19.46
N ASP A 114 5.52 -1.16 18.85
CA ASP A 114 6.06 -0.53 17.65
C ASP A 114 4.98 -0.45 16.55
N PHE A 115 4.59 0.78 16.18
CA PHE A 115 3.51 1.00 15.24
C PHE A 115 3.81 0.42 13.85
N ILE A 116 5.08 0.36 13.44
CA ILE A 116 5.46 -0.24 12.15
C ILE A 116 5.14 -1.73 12.18
N LYS A 117 5.58 -2.43 13.23
CA LYS A 117 5.28 -3.86 13.40
C LYS A 117 3.78 -4.11 13.51
N TYR A 118 3.07 -3.24 14.20
CA TYR A 118 1.62 -3.31 14.34
C TYR A 118 0.92 -3.15 12.99
N THR A 119 1.28 -2.13 12.22
CA THR A 119 0.74 -1.90 10.86
C THR A 119 1.06 -3.07 9.94
N CYS A 120 2.27 -3.65 9.99
CA CYS A 120 2.58 -4.87 9.24
C CYS A 120 1.69 -6.07 9.62
N LYS A 121 1.38 -6.26 10.92
CA LYS A 121 0.45 -7.31 11.37
C LYS A 121 -0.97 -7.03 10.88
N MET A 122 -1.39 -5.77 10.92
CA MET A 122 -2.69 -5.33 10.45
C MET A 122 -2.85 -5.57 8.94
N SER A 123 -1.85 -5.22 8.13
CA SER A 123 -1.87 -5.46 6.67
C SER A 123 -2.08 -6.94 6.33
N LYS A 124 -1.45 -7.87 7.07
CA LYS A 124 -1.67 -9.31 6.86
C LYS A 124 -3.11 -9.73 7.10
N ILE A 125 -3.71 -9.26 8.19
CA ILE A 125 -5.13 -9.56 8.47
C ILE A 125 -6.04 -8.92 7.43
N ILE A 126 -5.73 -7.70 6.97
CA ILE A 126 -6.48 -7.02 5.93
C ILE A 126 -6.47 -7.84 4.63
N ASP A 127 -5.34 -8.42 4.25
CA ASP A 127 -5.26 -9.28 3.05
C ASP A 127 -6.12 -10.54 3.19
N ASP A 128 -6.06 -11.22 4.35
CA ASP A 128 -6.94 -12.35 4.64
C ASP A 128 -8.43 -11.94 4.58
N TYR A 129 -8.77 -10.78 5.13
CA TYR A 129 -10.11 -10.22 5.14
C TYR A 129 -10.63 -9.91 3.73
N LYS A 130 -9.83 -9.26 2.89
CA LYS A 130 -10.15 -8.99 1.49
C LYS A 130 -10.37 -10.28 0.70
N ASN A 131 -9.57 -11.30 0.95
CA ASN A 131 -9.71 -12.61 0.30
C ASN A 131 -11.04 -13.30 0.66
N VAL A 132 -11.48 -13.21 1.92
CA VAL A 132 -12.80 -13.74 2.33
C VAL A 132 -13.92 -12.95 1.69
N LEU A 133 -13.91 -11.61 1.76
CA LEU A 133 -14.91 -10.76 1.11
C LEU A 133 -15.05 -11.09 -0.39
N TYR A 134 -13.93 -11.31 -1.06
CA TYR A 134 -13.92 -11.71 -2.46
C TYR A 134 -14.58 -13.08 -2.69
N ARG A 135 -14.22 -14.11 -1.90
CA ARG A 135 -14.79 -15.47 -2.03
C ARG A 135 -16.31 -15.48 -1.85
N GLU A 136 -16.81 -14.63 -0.95
CA GLU A 136 -18.24 -14.51 -0.68
C GLU A 136 -18.98 -13.58 -1.66
N GLY A 137 -18.29 -13.04 -2.66
CA GLY A 137 -18.91 -12.27 -3.74
C GLY A 137 -19.24 -10.82 -3.39
N TYR A 138 -18.70 -10.27 -2.29
CA TYR A 138 -18.86 -8.85 -1.95
C TYR A 138 -18.19 -7.91 -2.96
N LEU A 139 -17.13 -8.40 -3.64
CA LEU A 139 -16.26 -7.59 -4.51
C LEU A 139 -15.83 -8.36 -5.77
N PRO A 140 -16.77 -8.77 -6.64
CA PRO A 140 -16.49 -9.66 -7.76
C PRO A 140 -15.52 -9.04 -8.78
N ASP A 141 -15.55 -7.72 -8.98
CA ASP A 141 -14.69 -7.03 -9.96
C ASP A 141 -13.25 -6.82 -9.45
N PHE A 142 -13.02 -6.95 -8.14
CA PHE A 142 -11.69 -6.80 -7.51
C PHE A 142 -10.69 -7.87 -7.96
N LYS A 143 -11.18 -9.03 -8.44
CA LYS A 143 -10.36 -10.09 -9.06
C LYS A 143 -9.45 -9.54 -10.16
N ARG A 144 -9.96 -8.59 -10.95
CA ARG A 144 -9.25 -8.08 -12.11
C ARG A 144 -8.08 -7.19 -11.74
N GLN A 145 -8.12 -6.53 -10.57
CA GLN A 145 -7.03 -5.66 -10.09
C GLN A 145 -5.99 -6.42 -9.26
N LEU A 146 -6.40 -7.40 -8.44
CA LEU A 146 -5.47 -8.22 -7.64
C LEU A 146 -4.56 -9.07 -8.53
N MET A 147 -5.11 -9.65 -9.62
CA MET A 147 -4.35 -10.44 -10.59
C MET A 147 -3.37 -9.61 -11.44
N LEU A 148 -3.54 -8.28 -11.48
CA LEU A 148 -2.64 -7.37 -12.22
C LEU A 148 -1.46 -6.88 -11.38
N THR A 149 -1.46 -7.11 -10.07
CA THR A 149 -0.38 -6.67 -9.16
C THR A 149 0.69 -7.74 -8.92
N ASP A 150 0.50 -8.94 -9.48
CA ASP A 150 1.42 -10.10 -9.40
C ASP A 150 2.26 -10.31 -10.70
N ILE A 151 2.43 -9.28 -11.55
CA ILE A 151 3.29 -9.31 -12.75
C ILE A 151 4.43 -8.30 -12.63
#